data_AF-A0A813TLY6-F1
#
_entry.id   AF-A0A813TLY6-F1
#
_cell.length_a   1.000
_cell.length_b   1.000
_cell.length_c   1.000
_cell.angle_alpha   90.00
_cell.angle_beta   90.00
_cell.angle_gamma   90.00
#
_symmetry.space_group_name_H-M   'P 1'
#
loop_
_entity.id
_entity.type
_entity.pdbx_description
1 polymer ?
#
loop_
_entity_poly.entity_id
_entity_poly.type
_entity_poly.pdbx_seq_one_letter_code
_entity_poly.pdbx_strand_id
1 'polypeptide(L)'
;MKALILICVLYLSFNSSSGQKGTAQLTWYESYARCCKSNPNYDPKAPTEECILYSACDYPGWFAGYSTQKTLDWVKNNNIISFFDSADKNGVNWATKYARRTVRLTKNGKSFTAIIADTCGDHDCSGCCTKNAKNGFLVDMEYYTVLKNLGSLSAAYGTIDFEILMRAQVKAFIPPNDVKFIFQIIKSETDINLEHYESLMKLYNYIEENWVGYDIIQKKSNRRNAKSETIHKNPRFDIDLWNIYDRINDCLPRTNNFVEAWHKAF
;
A
#
# COMPACT_ATOMS: atom_id res chain seq x y z
N MET A 1 6.95 26.49 -1.67
CA MET A 1 6.29 25.74 -0.57
C MET A 1 5.60 24.45 -1.02
N LYS A 2 4.84 24.42 -2.12
CA LYS A 2 4.19 23.17 -2.63
C LYS A 2 5.18 22.12 -3.17
N ALA A 3 6.30 22.53 -3.76
CA ALA A 3 7.35 21.62 -4.25
C ALA A 3 8.15 20.92 -3.13
N LEU A 4 8.31 21.55 -1.96
CA LEU A 4 9.05 20.95 -0.83
C LEU A 4 8.28 19.79 -0.19
N ILE A 5 6.94 19.85 -0.18
CA ILE A 5 6.08 18.80 0.37
C ILE A 5 6.12 17.56 -0.54
N LEU A 6 6.14 17.77 -1.86
CA LEU A 6 6.21 16.68 -2.85
C LEU A 6 7.60 16.01 -2.88
N ILE A 7 8.67 16.81 -2.75
CA ILE A 7 10.04 16.30 -2.60
C ILE A 7 10.16 15.50 -1.30
N CYS A 8 9.61 15.93 -0.17
CA CYS A 8 9.58 15.09 1.04
C CYS A 8 8.83 13.75 0.84
N VAL A 9 7.71 13.74 0.11
CA VAL A 9 6.96 12.51 -0.19
C VAL A 9 7.76 11.55 -1.09
N LEU A 10 8.58 12.07 -2.01
CA LEU A 10 9.38 11.28 -2.95
C LEU A 10 10.76 10.88 -2.37
N TYR A 11 11.44 11.77 -1.63
CA TYR A 11 12.71 11.49 -0.94
C TYR A 11 12.54 10.44 0.17
N LEU A 12 11.37 10.45 0.86
CA LEU A 12 10.97 9.39 1.79
C LEU A 12 10.57 8.08 1.07
N SER A 13 10.25 8.14 -0.23
CA SER A 13 9.95 6.95 -1.04
C SER A 13 11.21 6.31 -1.64
N PHE A 14 12.31 7.06 -1.81
CA PHE A 14 13.54 6.57 -2.44
C PHE A 14 14.69 6.24 -1.47
N ASN A 15 14.73 6.82 -0.27
CA ASN A 15 15.72 6.45 0.77
C ASN A 15 15.35 5.21 1.60
N SER A 16 14.32 4.45 1.19
CA SER A 16 14.07 3.11 1.70
C SER A 16 13.90 2.15 0.53
N SER A 17 15.03 1.84 -0.09
CA SER A 17 15.20 0.70 -1.02
C SER A 17 14.83 -0.67 -0.40
N SER A 18 14.43 -0.70 0.87
CA SER A 18 13.65 -1.79 1.44
C SER A 18 12.36 -1.24 2.02
N GLY A 19 11.20 -1.68 1.50
CA GLY A 19 9.95 -1.52 2.25
C GLY A 19 10.13 -2.07 3.66
N GLN A 20 9.59 -1.41 4.69
CA GLN A 20 9.84 -1.75 6.11
C GLN A 20 9.65 -3.26 6.34
N LYS A 21 10.69 -3.92 6.83
CA LYS A 21 10.68 -5.35 7.15
C LYS A 21 10.94 -5.56 8.62
N GLY A 22 10.47 -6.69 9.14
CA GLY A 22 10.76 -7.10 10.50
C GLY A 22 10.00 -8.35 10.87
N THR A 23 10.05 -8.66 12.16
CA THR A 23 9.27 -9.74 12.77
C THR A 23 8.26 -9.12 13.73
N ALA A 24 7.01 -9.53 13.61
CA ALA A 24 5.92 -9.13 14.50
C ALA A 24 5.48 -10.29 15.37
N GLN A 25 4.94 -10.00 16.55
CA GLN A 25 4.09 -10.96 17.26
C GLN A 25 2.81 -11.15 16.45
N LEU A 26 2.29 -12.37 16.42
CA LEU A 26 1.11 -12.74 15.67
C LEU A 26 -0.01 -13.12 16.63
N THR A 27 -1.17 -12.50 16.46
CA THR A 27 -2.45 -13.00 17.00
C THR A 27 -3.52 -12.94 15.92
N TRP A 28 -4.79 -13.04 16.28
CA TRP A 28 -5.91 -12.98 15.34
C TRP A 28 -7.15 -12.37 16.01
N TYR A 29 -8.07 -11.89 15.18
CA TYR A 29 -9.33 -11.28 15.62
C TYR A 29 -10.49 -11.60 14.66
N GLU A 30 -11.72 -11.42 15.11
CA GLU A 30 -12.93 -11.52 14.27
C GLU A 30 -13.54 -10.15 13.95
N SER A 31 -13.34 -9.67 12.72
CA SER A 31 -13.95 -8.41 12.25
C SER A 31 -15.48 -8.46 12.09
N TYR A 32 -16.01 -9.68 11.96
CA TYR A 32 -17.43 -10.01 12.07
C TYR A 32 -17.56 -11.10 13.12
N ALA A 33 -17.52 -10.72 14.40
CA ALA A 33 -17.54 -11.68 15.49
C ALA A 33 -18.78 -12.58 15.43
N ARG A 34 -18.56 -13.90 15.41
CA ARG A 34 -19.61 -14.91 15.27
C ARG A 34 -20.51 -15.00 16.50
N CYS A 35 -20.08 -14.49 17.66
CA CYS A 35 -20.93 -14.40 18.85
C CYS A 35 -22.01 -13.29 18.76
N CYS A 36 -21.95 -12.40 17.77
CA CYS A 36 -22.94 -11.33 17.57
C CYS A 36 -24.17 -11.83 16.81
N LYS A 37 -25.33 -11.84 17.45
CA LYS A 37 -26.61 -12.29 16.84
C LYS A 37 -27.03 -11.53 15.58
N SER A 38 -26.62 -10.26 15.47
CA SER A 38 -26.90 -9.40 14.32
C SER A 38 -26.01 -9.70 13.11
N ASN A 39 -24.89 -10.41 13.30
CA ASN A 39 -23.95 -10.66 12.22
C ASN A 39 -24.43 -11.79 11.30
N PRO A 40 -24.20 -11.69 9.98
CA PRO A 40 -24.62 -12.69 9.00
C PRO A 40 -23.94 -14.06 9.19
N ASN A 41 -22.87 -14.14 9.97
CA ASN A 41 -22.15 -15.36 10.33
C ASN A 41 -22.34 -15.75 11.80
N TYR A 42 -23.45 -15.35 12.44
CA TYR A 42 -23.73 -15.71 13.83
C TYR A 42 -23.65 -17.23 14.07
N ASP A 43 -22.91 -17.62 15.10
CA ASP A 43 -22.81 -18.99 15.60
C ASP A 43 -22.97 -18.95 17.12
N PRO A 44 -24.05 -19.54 17.68
CA PRO A 44 -24.30 -19.55 19.12
C PRO A 44 -23.25 -20.35 19.92
N LYS A 45 -22.39 -21.12 19.24
CA LYS A 45 -21.28 -21.88 19.85
C LYS A 45 -19.93 -21.17 19.73
N ALA A 46 -19.88 -20.01 19.08
CA ALA A 46 -18.65 -19.25 18.97
C ALA A 46 -18.17 -18.74 20.35
N PRO A 47 -16.85 -18.65 20.56
CA PRO A 47 -16.29 -17.97 21.73
C PRO A 47 -16.85 -16.54 21.84
N THR A 48 -17.10 -16.08 23.06
CA THR A 48 -17.81 -14.80 23.32
C THR A 48 -16.87 -13.64 23.64
N GLU A 49 -15.57 -13.89 23.75
CA GLU A 49 -14.55 -12.93 24.16
C GLU A 49 -14.57 -11.67 23.28
N GLU A 50 -14.62 -11.83 21.95
CA GLU A 50 -14.73 -10.72 20.99
C GLU A 50 -15.94 -9.83 21.23
N CYS A 51 -17.09 -10.44 21.58
CA CYS A 51 -18.32 -9.71 21.81
C CYS A 51 -18.36 -9.00 23.17
N ILE A 52 -17.73 -9.58 24.20
CA ILE A 52 -17.82 -9.10 25.58
C ILE A 52 -16.68 -8.13 25.90
N LEU A 53 -15.48 -8.39 25.42
CA LEU A 53 -14.26 -7.69 25.82
C LEU A 53 -13.79 -6.65 24.80
N TYR A 54 -14.19 -6.78 23.53
CA TYR A 54 -13.63 -6.00 22.43
C TYR A 54 -14.69 -5.28 21.57
N SER A 55 -15.93 -5.18 22.07
CA SER A 55 -17.03 -4.44 21.42
C SER A 55 -17.27 -4.83 19.95
N ALA A 56 -16.94 -6.06 19.56
CA ALA A 56 -16.95 -6.47 18.16
C ALA A 56 -18.34 -6.43 17.52
N CYS A 57 -19.42 -6.43 18.32
CA CYS A 57 -20.79 -6.33 17.82
C CYS A 57 -21.21 -4.92 17.41
N ASP A 58 -20.52 -3.89 17.88
CA ASP A 58 -20.83 -2.50 17.55
C ASP A 58 -20.17 -2.07 16.23
N TYR A 59 -19.07 -2.72 15.86
CA TYR A 59 -18.22 -2.31 14.74
C TYR A 59 -17.96 -3.40 13.68
N PRO A 60 -18.93 -4.26 13.31
CA PRO A 60 -18.67 -5.34 12.37
C PRO A 60 -18.24 -4.79 10.99
N GLY A 61 -17.11 -5.24 10.47
CA GLY A 61 -16.60 -4.81 9.15
C GLY A 61 -16.15 -3.34 9.08
N TRP A 62 -16.02 -2.65 10.21
CA TRP A 62 -15.32 -1.37 10.27
C TRP A 62 -13.82 -1.61 10.43
N PHE A 63 -13.03 -0.81 9.73
CA PHE A 63 -11.58 -0.91 9.72
C PHE A 63 -11.00 0.50 9.67
N ALA A 64 -10.02 0.82 10.52
CA ALA A 64 -9.47 2.17 10.65
C ALA A 64 -8.91 2.75 9.33
N GLY A 65 -8.50 1.91 8.39
CA GLY A 65 -8.01 2.31 7.08
C GLY A 65 -9.10 2.71 6.07
N TYR A 66 -10.39 2.60 6.42
CA TYR A 66 -11.51 2.84 5.50
C TYR A 66 -12.59 3.73 6.13
N SER A 67 -13.11 4.68 5.35
CA SER A 67 -14.23 5.55 5.75
C SER A 67 -15.60 4.90 5.61
N THR A 68 -15.67 3.70 5.03
CA THR A 68 -16.93 2.98 4.81
C THR A 68 -16.82 1.55 5.32
N GLN A 69 -17.86 1.09 5.99
CA GLN A 69 -18.02 -0.30 6.43
C GLN A 69 -17.85 -1.25 5.24
N LYS A 70 -17.20 -2.38 5.48
CA LYS A 70 -17.01 -3.46 4.51
C LYS A 70 -17.97 -4.59 4.81
N THR A 71 -18.46 -5.25 3.77
CA THR A 71 -19.35 -6.40 3.91
C THR A 71 -18.57 -7.64 4.35
N LEU A 72 -19.25 -8.62 4.94
CA LEU A 72 -18.66 -9.93 5.25
C LEU A 72 -18.04 -10.60 4.01
N ASP A 73 -18.67 -10.46 2.85
CA ASP A 73 -18.13 -11.01 1.61
C ASP A 73 -16.82 -10.33 1.20
N TRP A 74 -16.71 -9.02 1.42
CA TRP A 74 -15.44 -8.33 1.21
C TRP A 74 -14.36 -8.86 2.16
N VAL A 75 -14.70 -9.05 3.44
CA VAL A 75 -13.77 -9.62 4.44
C VAL A 75 -13.28 -11.00 4.00
N LYS A 76 -14.18 -11.92 3.64
CA LYS A 76 -13.83 -13.29 3.21
C LYS A 76 -12.95 -13.33 1.96
N ASN A 77 -13.13 -12.37 1.05
CA ASN A 77 -12.43 -12.33 -0.23
C ASN A 77 -11.06 -11.64 -0.16
N ASN A 78 -10.76 -10.91 0.91
CA ASN A 78 -9.52 -10.15 1.05
C ASN A 78 -8.67 -10.71 2.21
N ASN A 79 -7.36 -10.82 1.99
CA ASN A 79 -6.45 -11.08 3.09
C ASN A 79 -6.23 -9.77 3.85
N ILE A 80 -6.64 -9.73 5.12
CA ILE A 80 -6.71 -8.53 5.96
C ILE A 80 -5.92 -8.75 7.24
N ILE A 81 -5.20 -7.72 7.66
CA ILE A 81 -4.61 -7.66 8.99
C ILE A 81 -4.88 -6.31 9.66
N SER A 82 -4.86 -6.35 10.98
CA SER A 82 -4.52 -5.21 11.82
C SER A 82 -3.00 -5.16 12.02
N PHE A 83 -2.42 -3.96 12.04
CA PHE A 83 -0.99 -3.76 12.23
C PHE A 83 -0.72 -2.71 13.31
N PHE A 84 0.07 -3.06 14.32
CA PHE A 84 0.46 -2.16 15.39
C PHE A 84 1.98 -2.03 15.49
N ASP A 85 2.41 -0.79 15.74
CA ASP A 85 3.80 -0.38 15.89
C ASP A 85 3.97 0.27 17.26
N SER A 86 4.72 -0.39 18.14
CA SER A 86 4.97 0.14 19.48
C SER A 86 5.82 1.42 19.51
N ALA A 87 6.42 1.84 18.39
CA ALA A 87 7.03 3.17 18.26
C ALA A 87 5.99 4.28 17.99
N ASP A 88 4.75 3.91 17.64
CA ASP A 88 3.61 4.80 17.42
C ASP A 88 2.38 4.32 18.22
N LYS A 89 2.55 4.12 19.53
CA LYS A 89 1.56 3.48 20.43
C LYS A 89 0.17 4.13 20.39
N ASN A 90 0.12 5.44 20.13
CA ASN A 90 -1.13 6.20 20.08
C ASN A 90 -1.76 6.21 18.66
N GLY A 91 -1.13 5.56 17.68
CA GLY A 91 -1.64 5.43 16.32
C GLY A 91 -1.72 6.74 15.53
N VAL A 92 -1.11 7.83 16.01
CA VAL A 92 -1.24 9.18 15.42
C VAL A 92 -0.76 9.20 13.97
N ASN A 93 0.27 8.42 13.65
CA ASN A 93 0.84 8.33 12.32
C ASN A 93 0.45 7.03 11.60
N TRP A 94 -0.38 6.19 12.21
CA TRP A 94 -0.70 4.87 11.67
C TRP A 94 -1.33 4.97 10.29
N ALA A 95 -2.28 5.90 10.12
CA ALA A 95 -2.99 6.06 8.85
C ALA A 95 -2.05 6.45 7.69
N THR A 96 -1.04 7.27 7.96
CA THR A 96 -0.08 7.71 6.93
C THR A 96 1.03 6.68 6.70
N LYS A 97 1.46 5.98 7.74
CA LYS A 97 2.51 4.97 7.68
C LYS A 97 2.05 3.63 7.11
N TYR A 98 0.86 3.17 7.50
CA TYR A 98 0.48 1.75 7.37
C TYR A 98 -0.83 1.53 6.63
N ALA A 99 -1.83 2.39 6.80
CA ALA A 99 -3.16 2.13 6.26
C ALA A 99 -3.17 1.82 4.76
N ARG A 100 -3.86 0.73 4.40
CA ARG A 100 -4.07 0.23 3.04
C ARG A 100 -2.80 -0.16 2.29
N ARG A 101 -1.63 -0.17 2.95
CA ARG A 101 -0.43 -0.74 2.36
C ARG A 101 -0.59 -2.25 2.20
N THR A 102 0.07 -2.78 1.18
CA THR A 102 0.18 -4.22 0.98
C THR A 102 1.38 -4.71 1.74
N VAL A 103 1.20 -5.73 2.56
CA VAL A 103 2.27 -6.38 3.32
C VAL A 103 2.43 -7.81 2.82
N ARG A 104 3.66 -8.26 2.65
CA ARG A 104 3.99 -9.67 2.49
C ARG A 104 4.26 -10.24 3.87
N LEU A 105 3.58 -11.33 4.20
CA LEU A 105 3.71 -12.04 5.47
C LEU A 105 4.31 -13.42 5.19
N THR A 106 5.26 -13.84 6.03
CA THR A 106 5.90 -15.15 5.94
C THR A 106 5.88 -15.85 7.28
N LYS A 107 5.32 -17.06 7.32
CA LYS A 107 5.29 -17.92 8.50
C LYS A 107 5.57 -19.36 8.10
N ASN A 108 6.49 -20.02 8.80
CA ASN A 108 6.83 -21.44 8.58
C ASN A 108 7.11 -21.78 7.09
N GLY A 109 7.80 -20.90 6.37
CA GLY A 109 8.12 -21.07 4.95
C GLY A 109 6.97 -20.77 3.97
N LYS A 110 5.76 -20.45 4.44
CA LYS A 110 4.64 -20.02 3.60
C LYS A 110 4.57 -18.50 3.56
N SER A 111 4.52 -17.94 2.35
CA SER A 111 4.37 -16.50 2.13
C SER A 111 3.06 -16.17 1.42
N PHE A 112 2.43 -15.07 1.83
CA PHE A 112 1.23 -14.52 1.19
C PHE A 112 1.17 -13.01 1.40
N THR A 113 0.29 -12.33 0.68
CA THR A 113 0.08 -10.88 0.83
C THR A 113 -1.24 -10.60 1.54
N ALA A 114 -1.25 -9.51 2.31
CA ALA A 114 -2.43 -8.97 2.97
C ALA A 114 -2.47 -7.45 2.85
N ILE A 115 -3.63 -6.88 3.13
CA ILE A 115 -3.85 -5.44 3.26
C ILE A 115 -3.81 -5.10 4.75
N ILE A 116 -3.04 -4.09 5.11
CA ILE A 116 -3.13 -3.46 6.43
C ILE A 116 -4.41 -2.63 6.45
N ALA A 117 -5.52 -3.24 6.85
CA ALA A 117 -6.83 -2.58 6.85
C ALA A 117 -7.09 -1.84 8.15
N ASP A 118 -6.50 -2.31 9.25
CA ASP A 118 -6.88 -1.89 10.60
C ASP A 118 -5.70 -1.67 11.53
N THR A 119 -5.98 -1.01 12.65
CA THR A 119 -5.02 -0.79 13.73
C THR A 119 -5.45 -1.53 14.99
N CYS A 120 -4.49 -1.85 15.84
CA CYS A 120 -4.77 -2.18 17.24
C CYS A 120 -4.55 -0.90 18.05
N GLY A 121 -5.54 -0.46 18.83
CA GLY A 121 -5.42 0.70 19.71
C GLY A 121 -5.26 0.27 21.17
N ASP A 122 -4.19 0.68 21.84
CA ASP A 122 -4.04 0.43 23.29
C ASP A 122 -5.17 1.05 24.12
N HIS A 123 -5.82 2.09 23.58
CA HIS A 123 -6.98 2.71 24.21
C HIS A 123 -8.17 1.75 24.29
N ASP A 124 -8.35 0.90 23.28
CA ASP A 124 -9.52 0.02 23.14
C ASP A 124 -9.47 -1.15 24.14
N CYS A 125 -8.28 -1.45 24.68
CA CYS A 125 -8.06 -2.61 25.52
C CYS A 125 -7.08 -2.39 26.70
N SER A 126 -6.89 -1.13 27.12
CA SER A 126 -6.02 -0.76 28.25
C SER A 126 -4.58 -1.30 28.14
N GLY A 127 -3.92 -1.09 26.99
CA GLY A 127 -2.51 -1.44 26.78
C GLY A 127 -2.24 -2.84 26.24
N CYS A 128 -3.28 -3.57 25.80
CA CYS A 128 -3.11 -4.95 25.32
C CYS A 128 -2.25 -5.04 24.05
N CYS A 129 -2.32 -4.07 23.14
CA CYS A 129 -1.56 -4.07 21.89
C CYS A 129 -0.05 -3.94 22.18
N THR A 130 0.35 -3.00 23.04
CA THR A 130 1.75 -2.86 23.48
C THR A 130 2.23 -4.13 24.20
N LYS A 131 1.40 -4.71 25.06
CA LYS A 131 1.75 -5.95 25.79
C LYS A 131 1.95 -7.12 24.83
N ASN A 132 1.05 -7.31 23.88
CA ASN A 132 1.11 -8.38 22.89
C ASN A 132 2.25 -8.17 21.89
N ALA A 133 2.56 -6.93 21.53
CA ALA A 133 3.68 -6.59 20.65
C ALA A 133 5.06 -6.83 21.29
N LYS A 134 5.15 -7.00 22.61
CA LYS A 134 6.40 -7.11 23.38
C LYS A 134 7.40 -5.97 23.06
N ASN A 135 6.89 -4.74 22.97
CA ASN A 135 7.65 -3.54 22.55
C ASN A 135 8.22 -3.62 21.12
N GLY A 136 7.59 -4.37 20.22
CA GLY A 136 7.91 -4.43 18.80
C GLY A 136 6.70 -4.16 17.92
N PHE A 137 6.48 -5.02 16.92
CA PHE A 137 5.31 -4.99 16.05
C PHE A 137 4.30 -6.07 16.44
N LEU A 138 3.03 -5.80 16.20
CA LEU A 138 1.94 -6.78 16.35
C LEU A 138 1.15 -6.84 15.05
N VAL A 139 0.90 -8.06 14.59
CA VAL A 139 -0.01 -8.37 13.50
C VAL A 139 -1.17 -9.16 14.11
N ASP A 140 -2.36 -8.59 14.07
CA ASP A 140 -3.58 -9.34 14.36
C ASP A 140 -4.22 -9.70 13.04
N MET A 141 -4.23 -10.98 12.72
CA MET A 141 -4.72 -11.47 11.44
C MET A 141 -6.21 -11.72 11.49
N GLU A 142 -6.94 -11.25 10.48
CA GLU A 142 -8.40 -11.46 10.44
C GLU A 142 -8.72 -12.96 10.31
N TYR A 143 -9.74 -13.44 11.02
CA TYR A 143 -10.17 -14.84 11.10
C TYR A 143 -10.15 -15.60 9.76
N TYR A 144 -10.79 -15.08 8.71
CA TYR A 144 -10.83 -15.73 7.40
C TYR A 144 -9.47 -15.70 6.71
N THR A 145 -8.67 -14.66 6.97
CA THR A 145 -7.28 -14.57 6.51
C THR A 145 -6.43 -15.66 7.14
N VAL A 146 -6.61 -15.93 8.45
CA VAL A 146 -5.94 -17.03 9.14
C VAL A 146 -6.33 -18.37 8.54
N LEU A 147 -7.63 -18.67 8.44
CA LEU A 147 -8.08 -19.97 7.92
C LEU A 147 -7.58 -20.22 6.50
N LYS A 148 -7.64 -19.19 5.63
CA LYS A 148 -7.20 -19.28 4.24
C LYS A 148 -5.70 -19.49 4.09
N ASN A 149 -4.88 -18.80 4.90
CA ASN A 149 -3.44 -18.75 4.68
C ASN A 149 -2.65 -19.62 5.67
N LEU A 150 -3.13 -19.85 6.88
CA LEU A 150 -2.46 -20.64 7.92
C LEU A 150 -3.18 -21.96 8.24
N GLY A 151 -4.43 -22.12 7.81
CA GLY A 151 -5.20 -23.37 7.91
C GLY A 151 -5.93 -23.56 9.24
N SER A 152 -5.40 -23.06 10.36
CA SER A 152 -6.05 -23.11 11.67
C SER A 152 -5.76 -21.86 12.51
N LEU A 153 -6.66 -21.55 13.45
CA LEU A 153 -6.47 -20.45 14.41
C LEU A 153 -5.30 -20.70 15.36
N SER A 154 -5.02 -21.96 15.69
CA SER A 154 -3.86 -22.33 16.50
C SER A 154 -2.52 -21.99 15.83
N ALA A 155 -2.50 -21.84 14.51
CA ALA A 155 -1.31 -21.40 13.77
C ALA A 155 -1.13 -19.86 13.81
N ALA A 156 -2.10 -19.10 14.29
CA ALA A 156 -2.04 -17.64 14.39
C ALA A 156 -1.47 -17.15 15.73
N TYR A 157 -0.39 -17.78 16.20
CA TYR A 157 0.35 -17.39 17.41
C TYR A 157 1.87 -17.42 17.20
N GLY A 158 2.62 -16.79 18.10
CA GLY A 158 4.07 -16.70 18.02
C GLY A 158 4.51 -15.52 17.18
N THR A 159 5.45 -15.72 16.24
CA THR A 159 5.96 -14.65 15.39
C THR A 159 5.60 -14.85 13.91
N ILE A 160 5.63 -13.74 13.16
CA ILE A 160 5.49 -13.70 11.71
C ILE A 160 6.44 -12.66 11.13
N ASP A 161 7.09 -12.98 10.02
CA ASP A 161 7.92 -12.00 9.31
C ASP A 161 7.05 -11.19 8.36
N PHE A 162 7.32 -9.89 8.28
CA PHE A 162 6.60 -8.97 7.43
C PHE A 162 7.54 -8.13 6.55
N GLU A 163 7.05 -7.77 5.38
CA GLU A 163 7.65 -6.79 4.47
C GLU A 163 6.54 -5.90 3.90
N ILE A 164 6.54 -4.62 4.26
CA ILE A 164 5.58 -3.65 3.73
C ILE A 164 6.01 -3.29 2.31
N LEU A 165 5.24 -3.73 1.33
CA LEU A 165 5.54 -3.54 -0.08
C LEU A 165 5.27 -2.08 -0.47
N MET A 166 6.29 -1.41 -1.02
CA MET A 166 6.11 -0.10 -1.64
C MET A 166 5.29 -0.26 -2.92
N ARG A 167 4.11 0.36 -2.97
CA ARG A 167 3.36 0.45 -4.22
C ARG A 167 3.93 1.57 -5.07
N ALA A 168 4.65 1.21 -6.13
CA ALA A 168 5.07 2.12 -7.20
C ALA A 168 3.90 2.57 -8.12
N GLN A 169 2.73 2.87 -7.56
CA GLN A 169 1.54 3.27 -8.33
C GLN A 169 1.35 4.79 -8.42
N VAL A 170 2.32 5.58 -7.96
CA VAL A 170 2.13 7.04 -7.82
C VAL A 170 2.09 7.76 -9.19
N LYS A 171 2.71 7.20 -10.25
CA LYS A 171 2.91 7.92 -11.52
C LYS A 171 1.61 8.36 -12.21
N ALA A 172 0.58 7.51 -12.24
CA ALA A 172 -0.67 7.82 -12.94
C ALA A 172 -1.49 8.93 -12.25
N PHE A 173 -1.13 9.32 -11.03
CA PHE A 173 -1.84 10.30 -10.20
C PHE A 173 -1.03 11.58 -9.99
N ILE A 174 0.11 11.73 -10.67
CA ILE A 174 0.90 12.96 -10.66
C ILE A 174 0.29 13.91 -11.70
N PRO A 175 0.18 15.22 -11.43
CA PRO A 175 -0.16 16.19 -12.47
C PRO A 175 0.71 15.96 -13.73
N PRO A 176 0.14 15.83 -14.94
CA PRO A 176 0.90 15.44 -16.13
C PRO A 176 2.20 16.23 -16.34
N ASN A 177 2.17 17.53 -16.06
CA ASN A 177 3.31 18.44 -16.18
C ASN A 177 4.45 18.16 -15.18
N ASP A 178 4.16 17.52 -14.04
CA ASP A 178 5.12 17.25 -12.99
C ASP A 178 5.77 15.86 -13.12
N VAL A 179 5.20 14.97 -13.95
CA VAL A 179 5.66 13.59 -14.14
C VAL A 179 7.15 13.53 -14.50
N LYS A 180 7.57 14.32 -15.49
CA LYS A 180 8.96 14.34 -15.96
C LYS A 180 9.91 14.89 -14.89
N PHE A 181 9.53 15.99 -14.25
CA PHE A 181 10.33 16.63 -13.21
C PHE A 181 10.59 15.67 -12.04
N ILE A 182 9.54 15.02 -11.55
CA ILE A 182 9.62 14.05 -10.46
C ILE A 182 10.47 12.84 -10.86
N PHE A 183 10.30 12.34 -12.08
CA PHE A 183 11.11 11.23 -12.56
C PHE A 183 12.61 11.57 -12.60
N GLN A 184 12.97 12.79 -13.01
CA GLN A 184 14.37 13.22 -13.02
C GLN A 184 14.96 13.36 -11.61
N ILE A 185 14.18 13.86 -10.64
CA ILE A 185 14.58 13.90 -9.23
C ILE A 185 14.95 12.51 -8.74
N ILE A 186 14.03 11.56 -8.93
CA ILE A 186 14.21 10.14 -8.56
C ILE A 186 15.51 9.55 -9.13
N LYS A 187 15.74 9.78 -10.43
CA LYS A 187 16.93 9.30 -11.12
C LYS A 187 18.21 9.94 -10.55
N SER A 188 18.17 11.24 -10.23
CA SER A 188 19.32 11.98 -9.69
C SER A 188 19.68 11.62 -8.25
N GLU A 189 18.71 11.13 -7.46
CA GLU A 189 18.89 10.76 -6.06
C GLU A 189 19.28 9.28 -5.86
N THR A 190 19.39 8.52 -6.95
CA THR A 190 19.72 7.09 -6.89
C THR A 190 21.18 6.90 -6.46
N ASP A 191 21.41 6.10 -5.41
CA ASP A 191 22.77 5.75 -4.95
C ASP A 191 23.51 4.91 -6.01
N ILE A 192 24.67 5.42 -6.43
CA ILE A 192 25.54 4.80 -7.42
C ILE A 192 26.20 3.50 -6.92
N ASN A 193 26.24 3.28 -5.61
CA ASN A 193 26.88 2.10 -5.00
C ASN A 193 25.93 0.90 -4.84
N LEU A 194 24.71 0.99 -5.36
CA LEU A 194 23.76 -0.11 -5.32
C LEU A 194 24.28 -1.35 -6.08
N GLU A 195 24.15 -2.53 -5.46
CA GLU A 195 24.56 -3.84 -5.99
C GLU A 195 24.03 -4.14 -7.40
N HIS A 196 22.93 -3.49 -7.80
CA HIS A 196 22.29 -3.64 -9.11
C HIS A 196 22.08 -2.31 -9.85
N TYR A 197 22.93 -1.30 -9.61
CA TYR A 197 22.82 0.02 -10.23
C TYR A 197 22.68 -0.03 -11.76
N GLU A 198 23.46 -0.87 -12.45
CA GLU A 198 23.36 -0.99 -13.92
C GLU A 198 21.99 -1.48 -14.41
N SER A 199 21.39 -2.43 -13.69
CA SER A 199 20.06 -2.95 -14.02
C SER A 199 18.98 -1.89 -13.75
N LEU A 200 19.16 -1.09 -12.70
CA LEU A 200 18.29 0.03 -12.38
C LEU A 200 18.39 1.14 -13.44
N MET A 201 19.60 1.44 -13.94
CA MET A 201 19.79 2.40 -15.03
C MET A 201 19.15 1.94 -16.34
N LYS A 202 19.22 0.64 -16.66
CA LYS A 202 18.49 0.06 -17.80
C LYS A 202 16.97 0.25 -17.64
N LEU A 203 16.44 0.07 -16.43
CA LEU A 203 15.03 0.31 -16.14
C LEU A 203 14.66 1.80 -16.28
N TYR A 204 15.49 2.73 -15.80
CA TYR A 204 15.24 4.16 -15.99
C TYR A 204 15.20 4.55 -17.47
N ASN A 205 16.15 4.06 -18.26
CA ASN A 205 16.16 4.30 -19.70
C ASN A 205 14.91 3.73 -20.37
N TYR A 206 14.51 2.51 -20.03
CA TYR A 206 13.26 1.92 -20.53
C TYR A 206 12.05 2.80 -20.18
N ILE A 207 12.00 3.35 -18.97
CA ILE A 207 10.90 4.22 -18.54
C ILE A 207 10.89 5.56 -19.30
N GLU A 208 12.06 6.16 -19.51
CA GLU A 208 12.18 7.39 -20.31
C GLU A 208 11.74 7.16 -21.76
N GLU A 209 12.20 6.08 -22.39
CA GLU A 209 11.86 5.77 -23.77
C GLU A 209 10.37 5.43 -23.96
N ASN A 210 9.76 4.75 -22.99
CA ASN A 210 8.42 4.21 -23.17
C ASN A 210 7.32 5.06 -22.53
N TRP A 211 7.57 5.80 -21.45
CA TRP A 211 6.49 6.37 -20.63
C TRP A 211 6.66 7.85 -20.25
N VAL A 212 7.89 8.36 -20.11
CA VAL A 212 8.14 9.74 -19.59
C VAL A 212 8.68 10.70 -20.65
N GLY A 213 9.48 10.21 -21.59
CA GLY A 213 10.28 11.03 -22.50
C GLY A 213 11.61 11.47 -21.87
N TYR A 214 12.50 12.00 -22.70
CA TYR A 214 13.83 12.45 -22.29
C TYR A 214 14.33 13.59 -23.18
N ASP A 215 15.34 14.30 -22.72
CA ASP A 215 15.93 15.42 -23.46
C ASP A 215 17.25 15.01 -24.10
N ILE A 216 17.42 15.33 -25.38
CA ILE A 216 18.68 15.15 -26.10
C ILE A 216 19.28 16.49 -26.49
N ILE A 217 20.60 16.56 -26.52
CA ILE A 217 21.32 17.73 -27.02
C ILE A 217 21.68 17.48 -28.48
N GLN A 218 21.15 18.29 -29.39
CA GLN A 218 21.44 18.22 -30.81
C GLN A 218 22.06 19.52 -31.32
N LYS A 219 23.02 19.44 -32.24
CA LYS A 219 23.56 20.63 -32.91
C LYS A 219 22.56 21.14 -33.94
N LYS A 220 22.29 22.45 -33.95
CA LYS A 220 21.42 23.08 -34.96
C LYS A 220 21.94 22.96 -36.40
N SER A 221 23.24 22.77 -36.59
CA SER A 221 23.83 22.54 -37.92
C SER A 221 25.20 21.86 -37.83
N ASN A 222 25.71 21.39 -38.97
CA ASN A 222 27.04 20.76 -39.07
C ASN A 222 28.21 21.77 -39.07
N ARG A 223 27.96 23.06 -38.83
CA ARG A 223 29.03 24.09 -38.79
C ARG A 223 29.86 23.96 -37.51
N ARG A 224 31.17 24.28 -37.59
CA ARG A 224 32.13 24.17 -36.47
C ARG A 224 31.69 24.88 -35.18
N ASN A 225 30.86 25.93 -35.27
CA ASN A 225 30.37 26.72 -34.12
C ASN A 225 28.83 26.70 -33.99
N ALA A 226 28.17 25.65 -34.48
CA ALA A 226 26.72 25.56 -34.38
C ALA A 226 26.27 25.46 -32.91
N LYS A 227 25.33 26.31 -32.52
CA LYS A 227 24.70 26.28 -31.19
C LYS A 227 23.98 24.94 -30.99
N SER A 228 24.21 24.31 -29.85
CA SER A 228 23.44 23.14 -29.42
C SER A 228 22.07 23.58 -28.92
N GLU A 229 21.06 22.75 -29.16
CA GLU A 229 19.72 22.89 -28.63
C GLU A 229 19.29 21.62 -27.92
N THR A 230 18.48 21.78 -26.88
CA THR A 230 17.86 20.67 -26.17
C THR A 230 16.54 20.35 -26.85
N ILE A 231 16.40 19.13 -27.35
CA ILE A 231 15.19 18.64 -28.00
C ILE A 231 14.57 17.59 -27.08
N HIS A 232 13.30 17.78 -26.74
CA HIS A 232 12.54 16.77 -26.02
C HIS A 232 12.11 15.65 -26.98
N LYS A 233 12.38 14.41 -26.59
CA LYS A 233 11.89 13.20 -27.25
C LYS A 233 10.70 12.66 -26.46
N ASN A 234 9.55 12.61 -27.13
CA ASN A 234 8.32 12.06 -26.56
C ASN A 234 8.48 10.55 -26.32
N PRO A 235 7.85 10.02 -25.26
CA PRO A 235 7.82 8.59 -25.00
C PRO A 235 7.00 7.82 -26.04
N ARG A 236 7.20 6.50 -26.11
CA ARG A 236 6.39 5.58 -26.92
C ARG A 236 4.90 5.62 -26.54
N PHE A 237 4.61 5.71 -25.25
CA PHE A 237 3.28 5.85 -24.69
C PHE A 237 3.19 7.20 -23.98
N ASP A 238 2.50 8.14 -24.62
CA ASP A 238 2.33 9.50 -24.11
C ASP A 238 1.67 9.53 -22.73
N ILE A 239 2.00 10.54 -21.93
CA ILE A 239 1.51 10.70 -20.54
C ILE A 239 -0.01 10.68 -20.51
N ASP A 240 -0.65 11.34 -21.47
CA ASP A 240 -2.11 11.44 -21.60
C ASP A 240 -2.80 10.07 -21.79
N LEU A 241 -2.08 9.05 -22.26
CA LEU A 241 -2.65 7.70 -22.46
C LEU A 241 -2.85 6.95 -21.14
N TRP A 242 -2.04 7.24 -20.12
CA TRP A 242 -1.97 6.45 -18.90
C TRP A 242 -2.15 7.28 -17.62
N ASN A 243 -2.04 8.60 -17.70
CA ASN A 243 -2.29 9.49 -16.57
C ASN A 243 -3.80 9.65 -16.31
N ILE A 244 -4.18 9.63 -15.04
CA ILE A 244 -5.58 9.72 -14.58
C ILE A 244 -5.78 10.84 -13.55
N TYR A 245 -4.79 11.72 -13.36
CA TYR A 245 -4.85 12.81 -12.38
C TYR A 245 -6.06 13.72 -12.63
N ASP A 246 -6.19 14.26 -13.84
CA ASP A 246 -7.30 15.16 -14.17
C ASP A 246 -8.65 14.44 -14.12
N ARG A 247 -8.72 13.19 -14.61
CA ARG A 247 -9.93 12.36 -14.51
C ARG A 247 -10.43 12.18 -13.08
N ILE A 248 -9.51 12.05 -12.12
CA ILE A 248 -9.87 11.91 -10.70
C ILE A 248 -10.39 13.24 -10.14
N ASN A 249 -9.73 14.35 -10.47
CA ASN A 249 -10.15 15.68 -10.03
C ASN A 249 -11.52 16.07 -10.62
N ASP A 250 -11.79 15.62 -11.85
CA ASP A 250 -13.03 15.89 -12.58
C ASP A 250 -14.12 14.83 -12.30
N CYS A 251 -13.90 13.91 -11.35
CA CYS A 251 -14.83 12.83 -11.02
C CYS A 251 -15.25 11.95 -12.21
N LEU A 252 -14.39 11.83 -13.23
CA LEU A 252 -14.64 11.03 -14.41
C LEU A 252 -14.33 9.54 -14.16
N PRO A 253 -15.02 8.62 -14.85
CA PRO A 253 -14.75 7.18 -14.75
C PRO A 253 -13.28 6.85 -15.02
N ARG A 254 -12.74 5.94 -14.20
CA ARG A 254 -11.34 5.49 -14.24
C ARG A 254 -11.03 4.57 -15.43
N THR A 255 -12.04 4.11 -16.14
CA THR A 255 -11.90 3.35 -17.38
C THR A 255 -12.36 4.23 -18.54
N ASN A 256 -11.59 4.24 -19.62
CA ASN A 256 -11.99 4.85 -20.91
C ASN A 256 -12.98 3.96 -21.67
N ASN A 257 -13.33 2.79 -21.12
CA ASN A 257 -14.22 1.86 -21.77
C ASN A 257 -15.66 2.11 -21.31
N PHE A 258 -16.39 2.91 -22.08
CA PHE A 258 -17.85 3.04 -21.97
C PHE A 258 -18.57 1.66 -22.05
N VAL A 259 -17.91 0.64 -22.65
CA VAL A 259 -18.43 -0.73 -22.75
C VAL A 259 -18.36 -1.51 -21.43
N GLU A 260 -17.37 -1.26 -20.56
CA GLU A 260 -17.28 -1.98 -19.26
C GLU A 260 -18.33 -1.54 -18.24
N ALA A 261 -18.88 -0.33 -18.39
CA ALA A 261 -20.01 0.12 -17.58
C ALA A 261 -21.30 -0.70 -17.85
N TRP A 262 -21.39 -1.38 -18.99
CA TRP A 262 -22.55 -2.17 -19.40
C TRP A 262 -22.48 -3.65 -19.01
N HIS A 263 -21.36 -4.13 -18.45
CA HIS A 263 -21.21 -5.55 -18.06
C HIS A 263 -21.62 -5.83 -16.60
N LYS A 264 -22.27 -4.90 -15.91
CA LYS A 264 -22.97 -5.14 -14.63
C LYS A 264 -24.48 -5.13 -14.80
N ALA A 265 -25.02 -6.06 -15.58
CA ALA A 265 -26.43 -6.43 -15.56
C ALA A 265 -26.67 -7.77 -16.28
N PHE A 266 -26.09 -8.88 -15.79
CA PHE A 266 -26.66 -10.23 -15.91
C PHE A 266 -26.17 -11.08 -14.75
#